data_AF-A0A8X6UEP8-F1
#
_entry.id   AF-A0A8X6UEP8-F1
#
_cell.length_a   1.000
_cell.length_b   1.000
_cell.length_c   1.000
_cell.angle_alpha   90.00
_cell.angle_beta   90.00
_cell.angle_gamma   90.00
#
_symmetry.space_group_name_H-M   'P 1'
#
loop_
_entity.id
_entity.type
_entity.pdbx_description
1 polymer ?
#
loop_
_entity_poly.entity_id
_entity_poly.type
_entity_poly.pdbx_seq_one_letter_code
_entity_poly.pdbx_strand_id
1 'polypeptide(L)'
;MIENASLDNVGTEKSTKTLYNGNCYDSAAFKKDFQSIVYSVDDAVNKVGYGVFQIRLTFLAGLGWLADSFEIFILSVIGDFLACEWTLYRWQIALLTSIVFAGIMVGSPILGTIADVYGRKKCLTISMVLLFFFGAVSAASPSYTWMVIFRTCMGFSLGGIAQGVTLNSEYCPTNVRGKAGFYLCYFWSLGSIGVILLVWAVMEYLNNWRILLALASVPSLIVILSLKLYTVIWIFLLTSISSYSHVDVSIVMWT
;
A
#
# COMPACT_ATOMS: atom_id res chain seq x y z
N MET A 1 -10.19 -54.93 13.94
CA MET A 1 -10.31 -55.99 14.96
C MET A 1 -9.01 -56.75 14.92
N ILE A 2 -8.11 -56.67 15.90
CA ILE A 2 -8.17 -57.03 17.33
C ILE A 2 -7.11 -56.15 18.02
N GLU A 3 -7.39 -55.24 18.96
CA GLU A 3 -7.78 -55.35 20.38
C GLU A 3 -6.64 -55.64 21.40
N ASN A 4 -6.32 -54.58 22.15
CA ASN A 4 -5.90 -54.40 23.56
C ASN A 4 -4.83 -55.29 24.24
N ALA A 5 -3.84 -54.61 24.85
CA ALA A 5 -3.61 -54.68 26.30
C ALA A 5 -2.69 -53.55 26.79
N SER A 6 -3.20 -52.77 27.73
CA SER A 6 -2.55 -51.77 28.57
C SER A 6 -1.73 -52.40 29.70
N LEU A 7 -0.55 -51.85 30.00
CA LEU A 7 -0.04 -51.77 31.38
C LEU A 7 0.71 -50.44 31.57
N ASP A 8 0.27 -49.72 32.58
CA ASP A 8 0.70 -48.41 33.02
C ASP A 8 2.18 -48.40 33.45
N ASN A 9 2.90 -47.35 33.08
CA ASN A 9 4.05 -46.88 33.85
C ASN A 9 4.01 -45.35 33.93
N VAL A 10 3.56 -44.90 35.10
CA VAL A 10 3.65 -43.53 35.60
C VAL A 10 5.14 -43.15 35.69
N GLY A 11 5.65 -42.52 34.64
CA GLY A 11 6.96 -41.88 34.60
C GLY A 11 6.80 -40.40 34.94
N THR A 12 7.28 -40.02 36.11
CA THR A 12 7.33 -38.66 36.65
C THR A 12 7.93 -37.64 35.68
N GLU A 13 7.10 -36.73 35.17
CA GLU A 13 7.54 -35.54 34.44
C GLU A 13 8.35 -34.67 35.41
N LYS A 14 9.67 -34.61 35.22
CA LYS A 14 10.57 -33.82 36.09
C LYS A 14 10.21 -32.33 35.98
N SER A 15 9.53 -31.80 36.99
CA SER A 15 9.37 -30.35 37.22
C SER A 15 10.75 -29.71 37.23
N THR A 16 11.11 -29.09 36.11
CA THR A 16 12.38 -28.39 35.94
C THR A 16 12.16 -27.00 36.54
N LYS A 17 12.85 -26.68 37.63
CA LYS A 17 12.75 -25.38 38.30
C LYS A 17 13.80 -24.43 37.75
N THR A 18 13.41 -23.22 37.38
CA THR A 18 14.30 -22.17 36.89
C THR A 18 14.45 -21.08 37.95
N LEU A 19 15.69 -20.64 38.17
CA LEU A 19 16.01 -19.55 39.10
C LEU A 19 15.92 -18.22 38.36
N TYR A 20 15.05 -17.32 38.82
CA TYR A 20 14.98 -15.95 38.32
C TYR A 20 14.86 -14.98 39.50
N ASN A 21 15.73 -13.95 39.53
CA ASN A 21 15.77 -12.93 40.58
C ASN A 21 15.76 -13.49 42.03
N GLY A 22 16.53 -14.53 42.28
CA GLY A 22 16.66 -15.16 43.62
C GLY A 22 15.52 -16.09 44.03
N ASN A 23 14.45 -16.20 43.24
CA ASN A 23 13.30 -17.06 43.53
C ASN A 23 13.25 -18.27 42.59
N CYS A 24 12.90 -19.44 43.14
CA CYS A 24 12.70 -20.68 42.39
C CYS A 24 11.28 -20.72 41.82
N TYR A 25 11.15 -20.67 40.48
CA TYR A 25 9.87 -20.84 39.80
C TYR A 25 9.80 -22.22 39.13
N ASP A 26 8.59 -22.79 39.09
CA ASP A 26 8.33 -23.99 38.30
C ASP A 26 8.30 -23.58 36.82
N SER A 27 9.16 -24.18 35.97
CA SER A 27 9.37 -23.67 34.60
C SER A 27 8.11 -23.69 33.74
N ALA A 28 7.15 -24.57 34.04
CA ALA A 28 5.85 -24.61 33.37
C ALA A 28 4.94 -23.44 33.78
N ALA A 29 4.93 -23.09 35.07
CA ALA A 29 4.16 -21.96 35.60
C ALA A 29 4.77 -20.62 35.16
N PHE A 30 6.10 -20.50 35.23
CA PHE A 30 6.83 -19.32 34.74
C PHE A 30 6.60 -19.08 33.25
N LYS A 31 6.64 -20.14 32.42
CA LYS A 31 6.34 -20.02 30.99
C LYS A 31 4.91 -19.54 30.74
N LYS A 32 3.95 -20.01 31.54
CA LYS A 32 2.53 -19.62 31.44
C LYS A 32 2.29 -18.17 31.87
N ASP A 33 2.92 -17.74 32.96
CA ASP A 33 2.85 -16.36 33.46
C ASP A 33 3.57 -15.40 32.51
N PHE A 34 4.76 -15.77 32.02
CA PHE A 34 5.49 -14.96 31.04
C PHE A 34 4.73 -14.81 29.73
N GLN A 35 4.06 -15.88 29.27
CA GLN A 35 3.22 -15.87 28.07
C GLN A 35 1.94 -15.03 28.25
N SER A 36 1.52 -14.74 29.48
CA SER A 36 0.41 -13.82 29.77
C SER A 36 0.82 -12.33 29.76
N ILE A 37 2.12 -12.04 29.92
CA ILE A 37 2.69 -10.68 29.97
C ILE A 37 3.17 -10.23 28.59
N VAL A 38 3.58 -11.17 27.73
CA VAL A 38 3.95 -10.91 26.33
C VAL A 38 2.69 -10.84 25.47
N TYR A 39 2.03 -9.70 25.46
CA TYR A 39 1.03 -9.42 24.42
C TYR A 39 1.74 -9.31 23.07
N SER A 40 1.38 -10.17 22.12
CA SER A 40 1.78 -9.96 20.73
C SER A 40 1.17 -8.64 20.24
N VAL A 41 1.86 -7.93 19.33
CA VAL A 41 1.33 -6.73 18.68
C VAL A 41 -0.06 -7.02 18.09
N ASP A 42 -0.26 -8.23 17.57
CA ASP A 42 -1.54 -8.70 17.04
C ASP A 42 -2.65 -8.74 18.10
N ASP A 43 -2.36 -9.14 19.34
CA ASP A 43 -3.36 -9.21 20.42
C ASP A 43 -3.78 -7.82 20.91
N ALA A 44 -2.84 -6.87 20.91
CA ALA A 44 -3.14 -5.46 21.18
C ALA A 44 -4.03 -4.86 20.08
N VAL A 45 -3.70 -5.10 18.80
CA VAL A 45 -4.51 -4.65 17.65
C VAL A 45 -5.90 -5.29 17.64
N ASN A 46 -5.99 -6.59 17.98
CA ASN A 46 -7.26 -7.30 18.06
C ASN A 46 -8.15 -6.78 19.20
N LYS A 47 -7.58 -6.29 20.31
CA LYS A 47 -8.33 -5.62 21.39
C LYS A 47 -8.91 -4.27 21.01
N VAL A 48 -8.25 -3.52 20.10
CA VAL A 48 -8.72 -2.20 19.63
C VAL A 48 -9.93 -2.32 18.69
N GLY A 49 -10.05 -3.45 17.98
CA GLY A 49 -11.15 -3.72 17.06
C GLY A 49 -11.09 -2.93 15.75
N TYR A 50 -12.07 -3.16 14.87
CA TYR A 50 -12.17 -2.49 13.56
C TYR A 50 -13.02 -1.22 13.67
N GLY A 51 -12.36 -0.07 13.71
CA GLY A 51 -12.99 1.24 13.84
C GLY A 51 -13.00 2.06 12.55
N VAL A 52 -13.47 3.30 12.68
CA VAL A 52 -13.55 4.28 11.58
C VAL A 52 -12.16 4.63 11.02
N PHE A 53 -11.12 4.53 11.85
CA PHE A 53 -9.73 4.75 11.45
C PHE A 53 -9.27 3.78 10.36
N GLN A 54 -9.48 2.47 10.58
CA GLN A 54 -9.06 1.41 9.67
C GLN A 54 -9.85 1.45 8.36
N ILE A 55 -11.14 1.79 8.43
CA ILE A 55 -11.97 2.01 7.23
C ILE A 55 -11.43 3.17 6.40
N ARG A 56 -11.13 4.31 7.03
CA ARG A 56 -10.56 5.48 6.33
C ARG A 56 -9.19 5.15 5.72
N LEU A 57 -8.34 4.42 6.43
CA LEU A 57 -7.04 3.99 5.92
C LEU A 57 -7.20 3.05 4.72
N THR A 58 -8.13 2.09 4.78
CA THR A 58 -8.44 1.18 3.68
C THR A 58 -8.95 1.92 2.46
N PHE A 59 -9.79 2.92 2.67
CA PHE A 59 -10.29 3.77 1.60
C PHE A 59 -9.15 4.57 0.94
N LEU A 60 -8.25 5.18 1.73
CA LEU A 60 -7.09 5.92 1.21
C LEU A 60 -6.12 5.02 0.44
N ALA A 61 -5.80 3.85 0.98
CA ALA A 61 -4.96 2.86 0.30
C ALA A 61 -5.65 2.36 -0.99
N GLY A 62 -6.97 2.18 -0.95
CA GLY A 62 -7.78 1.80 -2.11
C GLY A 62 -7.76 2.84 -3.22
N LEU A 63 -7.91 4.13 -2.88
CA LEU A 63 -7.78 5.21 -3.87
C LEU A 63 -6.37 5.25 -4.50
N GLY A 64 -5.32 4.96 -3.73
CA GLY A 64 -3.97 4.80 -4.27
C GLY A 64 -3.88 3.65 -5.28
N TRP A 65 -4.48 2.52 -4.94
CA TRP A 65 -4.56 1.35 -5.81
C TRP A 65 -5.40 1.59 -7.07
N LEU A 66 -6.43 2.43 -6.97
CA LEU A 66 -7.23 2.90 -8.10
C LEU A 66 -6.40 3.79 -9.03
N ALA A 67 -5.63 4.72 -8.48
CA ALA A 67 -4.75 5.59 -9.28
C ALA A 67 -3.65 4.79 -10.01
N ASP A 68 -3.11 3.75 -9.38
CA ASP A 68 -2.20 2.78 -10.01
C ASP A 68 -2.84 2.12 -11.24
N SER A 69 -4.09 1.64 -11.13
CA SER A 69 -4.79 1.05 -12.28
C SER A 69 -4.93 2.04 -13.44
N PHE A 70 -5.31 3.28 -13.16
CA PHE A 70 -5.48 4.29 -14.20
C PHE A 70 -4.21 4.42 -15.06
N GLU A 71 -3.05 4.54 -14.42
CA GLU A 71 -1.77 4.72 -15.10
C GLU A 71 -1.26 3.43 -15.78
N ILE A 72 -1.58 2.24 -15.27
CA ILE A 72 -1.21 0.99 -15.96
C ILE A 72 -2.07 0.76 -17.21
N PHE A 73 -3.37 0.97 -17.12
CA PHE A 73 -4.29 0.67 -18.22
C PHE A 73 -4.27 1.74 -19.32
N ILE A 74 -3.98 3.00 -19.00
CA ILE A 74 -3.81 4.04 -20.03
C ILE A 74 -2.65 3.74 -20.99
N LEU A 75 -1.62 2.99 -20.54
CA LEU A 75 -0.48 2.58 -21.36
C LEU A 75 -0.88 1.69 -22.54
N SER A 76 -1.90 0.85 -22.36
CA SER A 76 -2.39 -0.02 -23.42
C SER A 76 -3.04 0.77 -24.54
N VAL A 77 -3.71 1.88 -24.22
CA VAL A 77 -4.45 2.70 -25.19
C VAL A 77 -3.55 3.75 -25.85
N ILE A 78 -2.67 4.38 -25.07
CA ILE A 78 -1.82 5.47 -25.55
C ILE A 78 -0.84 5.03 -26.65
N GLY A 79 -0.41 3.76 -26.62
CA GLY A 79 0.49 3.20 -27.63
C GLY A 79 -0.06 3.29 -29.05
N ASP A 80 -1.35 3.01 -29.22
CA ASP A 80 -2.02 3.04 -30.52
C ASP A 80 -2.16 4.47 -31.07
N PHE A 81 -2.47 5.45 -30.20
CA PHE A 81 -2.56 6.86 -30.61
C PHE A 81 -1.20 7.45 -31.01
N LEU A 82 -0.15 7.12 -30.26
CA LEU A 82 1.21 7.55 -30.58
C LEU A 82 1.72 6.91 -31.88
N ALA A 83 1.26 5.70 -32.20
CA ALA A 83 1.60 5.04 -33.46
C ALA A 83 1.11 5.83 -34.68
N CYS A 84 -0.11 6.38 -34.61
CA CYS A 84 -0.68 7.20 -35.66
C CYS A 84 -0.02 8.58 -35.78
N GLU A 85 0.20 9.26 -34.65
CA GLU A 85 0.72 10.65 -34.62
C GLU A 85 2.21 10.73 -35.01
N TRP A 86 3.03 9.82 -34.46
CA TRP A 86 4.49 9.85 -34.62
C TRP A 86 4.99 8.75 -35.57
N THR A 87 4.08 8.05 -36.27
CA THR A 87 4.42 6.97 -37.22
C THR A 87 5.38 5.94 -36.63
N LEU A 88 5.10 5.50 -35.40
CA LEU A 88 5.99 4.62 -34.65
C LEU A 88 5.95 3.17 -35.18
N TYR A 89 7.08 2.49 -35.05
CA TYR A 89 7.18 1.06 -35.31
C TYR A 89 6.56 0.24 -34.16
N ARG A 90 6.08 -0.98 -34.46
CA ARG A 90 5.51 -1.89 -33.45
C ARG A 90 6.43 -2.15 -32.26
N TRP A 91 7.74 -2.23 -32.48
CA TRP A 91 8.72 -2.43 -31.40
C TRP A 91 8.81 -1.23 -30.46
N GLN A 92 8.57 0.01 -30.95
CA GLN A 92 8.57 1.21 -30.12
C GLN A 92 7.36 1.27 -29.19
N ILE A 93 6.21 0.80 -29.66
CA ILE A 93 4.99 0.68 -28.85
C ILE A 93 5.21 -0.35 -27.73
N ALA A 94 5.75 -1.53 -28.09
CA ALA A 94 6.10 -2.57 -27.13
C ALA A 94 7.16 -2.12 -26.12
N LEU A 95 8.14 -1.31 -26.56
CA LEU A 95 9.16 -0.75 -25.68
C LEU A 95 8.53 0.23 -24.67
N LEU A 96 7.54 1.03 -25.09
CA LEU A 96 6.88 2.01 -24.22
C LEU A 96 6.15 1.36 -23.05
N THR A 97 5.53 0.20 -23.25
CA THR A 97 4.88 -0.55 -22.16
C THR A 97 5.91 -1.29 -21.31
N SER A 98 6.89 -1.95 -21.96
CA SER A 98 7.93 -2.73 -21.28
C SER A 98 8.81 -1.87 -20.36
N ILE A 99 9.13 -0.63 -20.77
CA ILE A 99 10.00 0.25 -19.98
C ILE A 99 9.32 0.72 -18.68
N VAL A 100 7.99 0.79 -18.63
CA VAL A 100 7.26 1.08 -17.39
C VAL A 100 7.45 -0.06 -16.40
N PHE A 101 7.28 -1.32 -16.84
CA PHE A 101 7.51 -2.49 -15.98
C PHE A 101 8.98 -2.62 -15.56
N ALA A 102 9.92 -2.28 -16.45
CA ALA A 102 11.33 -2.18 -16.08
C ALA A 102 11.57 -1.09 -15.02
N GLY A 103 10.88 0.05 -15.13
CA GLY A 103 10.86 1.10 -14.11
C GLY A 103 10.34 0.59 -12.77
N ILE A 104 9.22 -0.16 -12.76
CA ILE A 104 8.66 -0.78 -11.55
C ILE A 104 9.66 -1.74 -10.91
N MET A 105 10.32 -2.57 -11.72
CA MET A 105 11.31 -3.54 -11.26
C MET A 105 12.46 -2.87 -10.51
N VAL A 106 12.95 -1.72 -11.00
CA VAL A 106 14.01 -0.95 -10.36
C VAL A 106 13.48 -0.12 -9.18
N GLY A 107 12.29 0.46 -9.30
CA GLY A 107 11.68 1.33 -8.30
C GLY A 107 11.21 0.60 -7.04
N SER A 108 10.69 -0.62 -7.18
CA SER A 108 10.16 -1.41 -6.07
C SER A 108 11.17 -1.63 -4.92
N PRO A 109 12.39 -2.14 -5.13
CA PRO A 109 13.36 -2.31 -4.04
C PRO A 109 13.86 -0.98 -3.46
N ILE A 110 14.02 0.05 -4.29
CA ILE A 110 14.54 1.35 -3.86
C ILE A 110 13.50 2.07 -2.99
N LEU A 111 12.27 2.22 -3.48
CA LEU A 111 11.18 2.83 -2.74
C LEU A 111 10.77 1.95 -1.54
N GLY A 112 10.88 0.62 -1.64
CA GLY A 112 10.71 -0.28 -0.50
C GLY A 112 11.69 -0.01 0.62
N THR A 113 12.98 0.09 0.31
CA THR A 113 14.03 0.42 1.31
C THR A 113 13.80 1.79 1.92
N ILE A 114 13.40 2.78 1.10
CA ILE A 114 13.07 4.13 1.57
C ILE A 114 11.83 4.09 2.49
N ALA A 115 10.85 3.25 2.22
CA ALA A 115 9.66 3.09 3.05
C ALA A 115 9.99 2.54 4.44
N ASP A 116 10.93 1.60 4.51
CA ASP A 116 11.32 1.00 5.78
C ASP A 116 12.19 1.97 6.62
N VAL A 117 12.98 2.86 5.99
CA VAL A 117 13.82 3.85 6.70
C VAL A 117 13.06 5.12 7.08
N TYR A 118 12.30 5.70 6.17
CA TYR A 118 11.65 7.01 6.36
C TYR A 118 10.18 6.91 6.77
N GLY A 119 9.62 5.69 6.77
CA GLY A 119 8.23 5.40 7.09
C GLY A 119 7.36 5.20 5.84
N ARG A 120 6.47 4.20 5.91
CA ARG A 120 5.63 3.76 4.78
C ARG A 120 4.71 4.85 4.24
N LYS A 121 4.11 5.65 5.11
CA LYS A 121 3.19 6.74 4.72
C LYS A 121 3.90 7.83 3.90
N LYS A 122 5.12 8.20 4.28
CA LYS A 122 5.92 9.21 3.55
C LYS A 122 6.33 8.68 2.19
N CYS A 123 6.77 7.42 2.12
CA CYS A 123 7.12 6.79 0.85
C CYS A 123 5.92 6.70 -0.10
N LEU A 124 4.73 6.30 0.39
CA LEU A 124 3.51 6.29 -0.42
C LEU A 124 3.19 7.68 -0.97
N THR A 125 3.33 8.73 -0.14
CA THR A 125 3.07 10.11 -0.57
C THR A 125 4.06 10.57 -1.65
N ILE A 126 5.36 10.28 -1.48
CA ILE A 126 6.39 10.58 -2.49
C ILE A 126 6.09 9.88 -3.80
N SER A 127 5.76 8.59 -3.74
CA SER A 127 5.43 7.77 -4.91
C SER A 127 4.23 8.33 -5.67
N MET A 128 3.18 8.76 -4.96
CA MET A 128 2.01 9.40 -5.57
C MET A 128 2.33 10.75 -6.21
N VAL A 129 3.17 11.58 -5.56
CA VAL A 129 3.61 12.87 -6.13
C VAL A 129 4.42 12.65 -7.41
N LEU A 130 5.34 11.69 -7.42
CA LEU A 130 6.11 11.38 -8.62
C LEU A 130 5.22 10.78 -9.72
N LEU A 131 4.27 9.91 -9.37
CA LEU A 131 3.27 9.38 -10.29
C LEU A 131 2.48 10.51 -10.97
N PHE A 132 1.91 11.42 -10.18
CA PHE A 132 1.18 12.60 -10.69
C PHE A 132 2.06 13.46 -11.59
N PHE A 133 3.27 13.80 -11.12
CA PHE A 133 4.16 14.71 -11.83
C PHE A 133 4.62 14.13 -13.17
N PHE A 134 5.14 12.90 -13.20
CA PHE A 134 5.61 12.28 -14.44
C PHE A 134 4.47 11.85 -15.36
N GLY A 135 3.31 11.44 -14.82
CA GLY A 135 2.10 11.19 -15.59
C GLY A 135 1.60 12.46 -16.30
N ALA A 136 1.46 13.57 -15.57
CA ALA A 136 1.02 14.85 -16.13
C ALA A 136 2.05 15.44 -17.10
N VAL A 137 3.35 15.39 -16.79
CA VAL A 137 4.42 15.86 -17.68
C VAL A 137 4.50 15.03 -18.96
N SER A 138 4.13 13.74 -18.92
CA SER A 138 4.04 12.91 -20.12
C SER A 138 3.05 13.46 -21.16
N ALA A 139 2.00 14.17 -20.73
CA ALA A 139 1.04 14.83 -21.63
C ALA A 139 1.69 15.97 -22.45
N ALA A 140 2.72 16.62 -21.90
CA ALA A 140 3.45 17.72 -22.55
C ALA A 140 4.68 17.24 -23.35
N SER A 141 4.85 15.93 -23.53
CA SER A 141 6.03 15.39 -24.22
C SER A 141 6.10 15.85 -25.70
N PRO A 142 7.22 16.42 -26.15
CA PRO A 142 7.37 16.90 -27.53
C PRO A 142 7.87 15.81 -28.50
N SER A 143 8.42 14.71 -27.99
CA SER A 143 8.94 13.61 -28.82
C SER A 143 8.82 12.26 -28.12
N TYR A 144 8.93 11.17 -28.89
CA TYR A 144 8.93 9.80 -28.39
C TYR A 144 10.00 9.55 -27.31
N THR A 145 11.23 10.05 -27.49
CA THR A 145 12.31 9.85 -26.50
C THR A 145 11.95 10.47 -25.15
N TRP A 146 11.39 11.68 -25.16
CA TRP A 146 10.89 12.33 -23.94
C TRP A 146 9.75 11.54 -23.30
N MET A 147 8.84 10.99 -24.10
CA MET A 147 7.78 10.12 -23.61
C MET A 147 8.34 8.89 -22.91
N VAL A 148 9.32 8.20 -23.51
CA VAL A 148 9.96 7.02 -22.90
C VAL A 148 10.61 7.37 -21.57
N ILE A 149 11.33 8.50 -21.48
CA ILE A 149 11.97 8.96 -20.24
C ILE A 149 10.92 9.19 -19.15
N PHE A 150 9.87 9.98 -19.45
CA PHE A 150 8.82 10.28 -18.46
C PHE A 150 8.07 9.03 -18.03
N ARG A 151 7.81 8.08 -18.93
CA ARG A 151 7.17 6.80 -18.60
C ARG A 151 8.05 5.88 -17.79
N THR A 152 9.37 5.92 -17.99
CA THR A 152 10.31 5.19 -17.14
C THR A 152 10.27 5.73 -15.71
N CYS A 153 10.32 7.05 -15.55
CA CYS A 153 10.23 7.71 -14.24
C CYS A 153 8.85 7.50 -13.57
N MET A 154 7.79 7.50 -14.37
CA MET A 154 6.45 7.16 -13.91
C MET A 154 6.38 5.71 -13.41
N GLY A 155 6.92 4.74 -14.18
CA GLY A 155 7.01 3.33 -13.78
C GLY A 155 7.83 3.12 -12.50
N PHE A 156 8.93 3.86 -12.32
CA PHE A 156 9.67 3.86 -11.06
C PHE A 156 8.78 4.25 -9.87
N SER A 157 7.88 5.23 -10.07
CA SER A 157 6.97 5.74 -9.03
C SER A 157 5.91 4.71 -8.62
N LEU A 158 5.42 3.90 -9.57
CA LEU A 158 4.45 2.82 -9.30
C LEU A 158 5.01 1.77 -8.31
N GLY A 159 6.33 1.55 -8.31
CA GLY A 159 6.99 0.59 -7.40
C GLY A 159 6.76 0.86 -5.91
N GLY A 160 6.49 2.11 -5.51
CA GLY A 160 6.25 2.49 -4.12
C GLY A 160 4.78 2.46 -3.68
N ILE A 161 3.84 2.21 -4.60
CA ILE A 161 2.39 2.19 -4.28
C ILE A 161 2.02 0.98 -3.43
N ALA A 162 2.74 -0.14 -3.59
CA ALA A 162 2.60 -1.36 -2.79
C ALA A 162 2.67 -1.10 -1.27
N GLN A 163 3.37 -0.05 -0.85
CA GLN A 163 3.49 0.36 0.55
C GLN A 163 2.14 0.73 1.18
N GLY A 164 1.14 1.15 0.38
CA GLY A 164 -0.22 1.43 0.87
C GLY A 164 -0.96 0.17 1.32
N VAL A 165 -0.77 -0.96 0.63
CA VAL A 165 -1.32 -2.27 1.06
C VAL A 165 -0.60 -2.75 2.31
N THR A 166 0.72 -2.62 2.36
CA THR A 166 1.49 -3.01 3.54
C THR A 166 1.06 -2.21 4.77
N LEU A 167 0.93 -0.89 4.63
CA LEU A 167 0.43 0.01 5.67
C LEU A 167 -0.96 -0.43 6.14
N ASN A 168 -1.90 -0.66 5.23
CA ASN A 168 -3.24 -1.16 5.60
C ASN A 168 -3.15 -2.48 6.39
N SER A 169 -2.27 -3.38 5.96
CA SER A 169 -2.12 -4.68 6.59
C SER A 169 -1.48 -4.65 7.98
N GLU A 170 -0.69 -3.63 8.30
CA GLU A 170 -0.09 -3.40 9.62
C GLU A 170 -1.10 -2.85 10.64
N TYR A 171 -2.06 -2.04 10.18
CA TYR A 171 -3.09 -1.44 11.04
C TYR A 171 -4.40 -2.25 11.12
N CYS A 172 -4.53 -3.34 10.36
CA CYS A 172 -5.72 -4.17 10.33
C CYS A 172 -5.62 -5.36 11.29
N PRO A 173 -6.66 -5.64 12.12
CA PRO A 173 -6.70 -6.84 12.94
C PRO A 173 -6.70 -8.11 12.09
N THR A 174 -6.12 -9.18 12.61
CA THR A 174 -5.88 -10.44 11.87
C THR A 174 -7.15 -11.02 11.25
N ASN A 175 -8.29 -10.87 11.94
CA ASN A 175 -9.60 -11.38 11.52
C ASN A 175 -10.21 -10.65 10.29
N VAL A 176 -9.79 -9.42 10.00
CA VAL A 176 -10.36 -8.61 8.88
C VAL A 176 -9.33 -8.23 7.83
N ARG A 177 -8.04 -8.53 8.06
CA ARG A 177 -6.94 -8.27 7.11
C ARG A 177 -7.23 -8.82 5.71
N GLY A 178 -7.80 -10.03 5.62
CA GLY A 178 -8.20 -10.62 4.34
C GLY A 178 -9.31 -9.84 3.62
N LYS A 179 -10.31 -9.34 4.36
CA LYS A 179 -11.39 -8.51 3.80
C LYS A 179 -10.84 -7.16 3.31
N ALA A 180 -9.96 -6.53 4.08
CA ALA A 180 -9.29 -5.28 3.69
C ALA A 180 -8.50 -5.44 2.38
N GLY A 181 -7.72 -6.52 2.25
CA GLY A 181 -7.02 -6.85 1.00
C GLY A 181 -7.98 -7.02 -0.19
N PHE A 182 -9.11 -7.70 0.02
CA PHE A 182 -10.12 -7.88 -1.02
C PHE A 182 -10.78 -6.56 -1.44
N TYR A 183 -11.03 -5.64 -0.50
CA TYR A 183 -11.51 -4.28 -0.82
C TYR A 183 -10.53 -3.51 -1.71
N LEU A 184 -9.21 -3.65 -1.49
CA LEU A 184 -8.20 -3.00 -2.33
C LEU A 184 -8.23 -3.52 -3.78
N CYS A 185 -8.46 -4.82 -3.97
CA CYS A 185 -8.66 -5.40 -5.30
C CYS A 185 -9.92 -4.84 -6.00
N TYR A 186 -11.00 -4.58 -5.27
CA TYR A 186 -12.18 -3.92 -5.85
C TYR A 186 -11.86 -2.51 -6.35
N PHE A 187 -11.07 -1.74 -5.60
CA PHE A 187 -10.63 -0.41 -6.04
C PHE A 187 -9.79 -0.47 -7.31
N TRP A 188 -8.95 -1.50 -7.47
CA TRP A 188 -8.19 -1.71 -8.70
C TRP A 188 -9.10 -1.93 -9.91
N SER A 189 -10.09 -2.82 -9.75
CA SER A 189 -11.07 -3.12 -10.79
C SER A 189 -11.98 -1.92 -11.12
N LEU A 190 -12.34 -1.11 -10.12
CA LEU A 190 -13.04 0.15 -10.35
C LEU A 190 -12.17 1.14 -11.12
N GLY A 191 -10.86 1.15 -10.85
CA GLY A 191 -9.90 1.97 -11.57
C GLY A 191 -9.79 1.61 -13.04
N SER A 192 -9.70 0.32 -13.35
CA SER A 192 -9.61 -0.16 -14.73
C SER A 192 -10.89 0.10 -15.54
N ILE A 193 -12.07 0.01 -14.93
CA ILE A 193 -13.32 0.40 -15.59
C ILE A 193 -13.36 1.93 -15.77
N GLY A 194 -12.97 2.68 -14.75
CA GLY A 194 -12.96 4.14 -14.76
C GLY A 194 -12.08 4.73 -15.87
N VAL A 195 -10.89 4.19 -16.08
CA VAL A 195 -9.98 4.67 -17.13
C VAL A 195 -10.49 4.35 -18.54
N ILE A 196 -11.14 3.19 -18.74
CA ILE A 196 -11.75 2.86 -20.05
C ILE A 196 -12.91 3.81 -20.37
N LEU A 197 -13.75 4.12 -19.38
CA LEU A 197 -14.82 5.12 -19.54
C LEU A 197 -14.25 6.50 -19.84
N LEU A 198 -13.15 6.86 -19.18
CA LEU A 198 -12.44 8.13 -19.41
C LEU A 198 -11.84 8.18 -20.83
N VAL A 199 -11.23 7.10 -21.30
CA VAL A 199 -10.75 6.96 -22.68
C VAL A 199 -11.89 7.15 -23.66
N TRP A 200 -13.00 6.43 -23.48
CA TRP A 200 -14.17 6.53 -24.35
C TRP A 200 -14.68 7.98 -24.43
N ALA A 201 -14.92 8.62 -23.29
CA ALA A 201 -15.41 10.00 -23.25
C ALA A 201 -14.43 11.00 -23.89
N VAL A 202 -13.14 10.95 -23.53
CA VAL A 202 -12.15 11.92 -24.05
C VAL A 202 -11.92 11.74 -25.54
N MET A 203 -11.87 10.48 -26.02
CA MET A 203 -11.62 10.21 -27.43
C MET A 203 -12.81 10.58 -28.31
N GLU A 204 -14.05 10.42 -27.82
CA GLU A 204 -15.25 10.81 -28.57
C GLU A 204 -15.40 12.34 -28.68
N TYR A 205 -15.12 13.09 -27.61
CA TYR A 205 -15.37 14.54 -27.60
C TYR A 205 -14.16 15.40 -28.01
N LEU A 206 -12.95 15.02 -27.62
CA LEU A 206 -11.74 15.87 -27.74
C LEU A 206 -10.71 15.29 -28.71
N ASN A 207 -10.72 13.97 -28.92
CA ASN A 207 -9.75 13.24 -29.75
C ASN A 207 -8.28 13.64 -29.48
N ASN A 208 -7.94 13.91 -28.22
CA ASN A 208 -6.63 14.44 -27.84
C ASN A 208 -5.99 13.59 -26.75
N TRP A 209 -4.97 12.82 -27.14
CA TRP A 209 -4.24 11.92 -26.25
C TRP A 209 -3.46 12.65 -25.14
N ARG A 210 -3.13 13.94 -25.32
CA ARG A 210 -2.45 14.73 -24.29
C ARG A 210 -3.38 15.02 -23.12
N ILE A 211 -4.62 15.42 -23.41
CA ILE A 211 -5.63 15.67 -22.40
C ILE A 211 -5.99 14.36 -21.68
N LEU A 212 -6.05 13.25 -22.43
CA LEU A 212 -6.27 11.93 -21.86
C LEU A 212 -5.23 11.57 -20.79
N LEU A 213 -3.94 11.78 -21.06
CA LEU A 213 -2.87 11.55 -20.09
C LEU A 213 -2.96 12.50 -18.88
N ALA A 214 -3.22 13.79 -19.12
CA ALA A 214 -3.35 14.75 -18.03
C ALA A 214 -4.52 14.40 -17.10
N LEU A 215 -5.65 13.96 -17.65
CA LEU A 215 -6.83 13.52 -16.90
C LEU A 215 -6.60 12.17 -16.20
N ALA A 216 -5.86 11.25 -16.82
CA ALA A 216 -5.51 9.97 -16.22
C ALA A 216 -4.67 10.13 -14.93
N SER A 217 -3.91 11.21 -14.81
CA SER A 217 -3.16 11.53 -13.58
C SER A 217 -4.00 12.23 -12.50
N VAL A 218 -5.23 12.70 -12.78
CA VAL A 218 -6.08 13.38 -11.77
C VAL A 218 -6.39 12.54 -10.53
N PRO A 219 -6.71 11.23 -10.64
CA PRO A 219 -6.89 10.37 -9.47
C PRO A 219 -5.69 10.41 -8.52
N SER A 220 -4.46 10.40 -9.04
CA SER A 220 -3.26 10.48 -8.21
C SER A 220 -3.17 11.81 -7.43
N LEU A 221 -3.60 12.93 -8.03
CA LEU A 221 -3.71 14.23 -7.34
C LEU A 221 -4.72 14.18 -6.19
N ILE A 222 -5.89 13.54 -6.42
CA ILE A 222 -6.91 13.36 -5.38
C ILE A 222 -6.35 12.57 -4.20
N VAL A 223 -5.55 11.53 -4.45
CA VAL A 223 -4.89 10.75 -3.39
C VAL A 223 -3.90 11.61 -2.61
N ILE A 224 -3.07 12.40 -3.27
CA ILE A 224 -2.09 13.30 -2.62
C ILE A 224 -2.82 14.28 -1.68
N LEU A 225 -3.90 14.91 -2.15
CA LEU A 225 -4.70 15.83 -1.36
C LEU A 225 -5.35 15.12 -0.17
N SER A 226 -5.87 13.91 -0.39
CA SER A 226 -6.52 13.09 0.64
C SER A 226 -5.53 12.66 1.73
N LEU A 227 -4.31 12.25 1.36
CA LEU A 227 -3.25 11.87 2.30
C LEU A 227 -2.73 13.07 3.12
N LYS A 228 -2.58 14.24 2.47
CA LYS A 228 -2.18 15.47 3.15
C LYS A 228 -3.25 15.91 4.16
N LEU A 229 -4.52 15.93 3.73
CA LEU A 229 -5.65 16.28 4.57
C LEU A 229 -5.78 15.33 5.77
N TYR A 230 -5.61 14.03 5.55
CA TYR A 230 -5.65 13.03 6.61
C TYR A 230 -4.60 13.28 7.68
N THR A 231 -3.36 13.62 7.27
CA THR A 231 -2.27 13.94 8.20
C THR A 231 -2.59 15.15 9.07
N VAL A 232 -3.14 16.20 8.46
CA VAL A 232 -3.51 17.45 9.16
C VAL A 232 -4.66 17.22 10.13
N ILE A 233 -5.70 16.50 9.70
CA ILE A 233 -6.87 16.19 10.54
C ILE A 233 -6.48 15.34 11.74
N TRP A 234 -5.61 14.35 11.55
CA TRP A 234 -5.13 13.50 12.65
C TRP A 234 -4.32 14.28 13.68
N ILE A 235 -3.42 15.15 13.22
CA ILE A 235 -2.66 16.04 14.11
C ILE A 235 -3.61 16.95 14.89
N PHE A 236 -4.60 17.54 14.22
CA PHE A 236 -5.56 18.43 14.88
C PHE A 236 -6.42 17.71 15.93
N LEU A 237 -6.89 16.49 15.62
CA LEU A 237 -7.64 15.66 16.56
C LEU A 237 -6.77 15.24 17.74
N LEU A 238 -5.51 14.85 17.51
CA LEU A 238 -4.60 14.49 18.59
C LEU A 238 -4.23 15.68 19.48
N THR A 239 -4.01 16.86 18.90
CA THR A 239 -3.79 18.09 19.68
C THR A 239 -5.04 18.45 20.50
N SER A 240 -6.23 18.29 19.91
CA SER A 240 -7.49 18.50 20.60
C SER A 240 -7.68 17.50 21.74
N ILE A 241 -7.36 16.22 21.55
CA ILE A 241 -7.52 15.17 22.57
C ILE A 241 -6.44 15.29 23.66
N SER A 242 -5.19 15.61 23.30
CA SER A 242 -4.09 15.86 24.25
C SER A 242 -4.40 17.01 25.19
N SER A 243 -5.03 18.08 24.66
CA SER A 243 -5.54 19.19 25.46
C SER A 243 -6.63 18.77 26.47
N TYR A 244 -7.24 17.59 26.29
CA TYR A 244 -8.27 17.04 27.19
C TYR A 244 -7.77 15.92 28.10
N SER A 245 -6.70 15.18 27.76
CA SER A 245 -6.34 13.93 28.47
C SER A 245 -4.93 13.84 29.06
N HIS A 246 -4.05 14.84 28.91
CA HIS A 246 -2.65 14.78 29.40
C HIS A 246 -1.88 13.51 28.92
N VAL A 247 -2.22 12.98 27.74
CA VAL A 247 -1.50 11.84 27.15
C VAL A 247 -0.42 12.35 26.19
N ASP A 248 0.82 11.88 26.36
CA ASP A 248 1.95 12.19 25.50
C ASP A 248 1.76 11.61 24.09
N VAL A 249 1.45 12.49 23.14
CA VAL A 249 1.11 12.17 21.74
C VAL A 249 2.33 11.80 20.87
N SER A 250 3.54 12.03 21.39
CA SER A 250 4.81 11.90 20.67
C SER A 250 5.06 10.53 20.03
N ILE A 251 4.42 9.46 20.55
CA ILE A 251 4.57 8.08 20.06
C ILE A 251 3.74 7.80 18.80
N VAL A 252 2.64 8.52 18.56
CA VAL A 252 1.76 8.28 17.39
C VAL A 252 2.24 9.07 16.15
N MET A 253 3.21 9.96 16.33
CA MET A 253 3.66 10.91 15.31
C MET A 253 4.72 10.32 14.35
N TRP A 254 5.29 9.15 14.67
CA TRP A 254 6.44 8.55 13.96
C TRP A 254 6.15 7.21 13.27
N THR A 255 4.92 6.71 13.31
CA THR A 255 4.44 5.53 12.57
C THR A 255 3.46 5.92 11.47
#